data_AF-A0A4P7VCB6-F1
#
_entry.id   AF-A0A4P7VCB6-F1
#
_cell.length_a   1.000
_cell.length_b   1.000
_cell.length_c   1.000
_cell.angle_alpha   90.00
_cell.angle_beta   90.00
_cell.angle_gamma   90.00
#
_symmetry.space_group_name_H-M   'P 1'
#
loop_
_entity.id
_entity.type
_entity.pdbx_description
1 polymer ?
#
loop_
_entity_poly.entity_id
_entity_poly.type
_entity_poly.pdbx_seq_one_letter_code
_entity_poly.pdbx_strand_id
1 'polypeptide(L)'
;MDNRDYMKAFGEWLCSIAPNSLVKSLTHDSIRYMYERDYVIVTNLCNGFWKIPTISIKTIDGAKERYKEVNKALLEISPLAEDEKEKVSVQIDLNAEEQKRIWINILQVKCITITE
;
A
#
# COMPACT_ATOMS: atom_id res chain seq x y z
N MET A 1 -4.60 -16.31 -9.73
CA MET A 1 -5.21 -15.17 -9.01
C MET A 1 -4.80 -15.30 -7.55
N ASP A 2 -3.99 -14.37 -7.01
CA ASP A 2 -3.53 -14.41 -5.61
C ASP A 2 -4.69 -14.07 -4.67
N ASN A 3 -4.65 -14.56 -3.43
CA ASN A 3 -5.60 -14.21 -2.37
C ASN A 3 -5.68 -12.68 -2.13
N ARG A 4 -4.60 -11.93 -2.40
CA ARG A 4 -4.60 -10.45 -2.34
C ARG A 4 -5.41 -9.79 -3.46
N ASP A 5 -5.18 -10.21 -4.70
CA ASP A 5 -5.95 -9.71 -5.85
C ASP A 5 -7.41 -10.14 -5.72
N TYR A 6 -7.63 -11.37 -5.22
CA TYR A 6 -8.95 -11.88 -4.90
C TYR A 6 -9.61 -11.05 -3.79
N MET A 7 -8.94 -10.75 -2.68
CA MET A 7 -9.50 -9.92 -1.62
C MET A 7 -9.78 -8.49 -2.07
N LYS A 8 -8.92 -7.91 -2.90
CA LYS A 8 -9.16 -6.58 -3.48
C LYS A 8 -10.35 -6.61 -4.43
N ALA A 9 -10.37 -7.52 -5.40
CA ALA A 9 -11.46 -7.64 -6.38
C ALA A 9 -12.79 -8.04 -5.72
N PHE A 10 -12.75 -8.95 -4.74
CA PHE A 10 -13.90 -9.33 -3.94
C PHE A 10 -14.37 -8.16 -3.09
N GLY A 11 -13.46 -7.38 -2.52
CA GLY A 11 -13.80 -6.20 -1.75
C GLY A 11 -14.43 -5.09 -2.59
N GLU A 12 -13.87 -4.81 -3.77
CA GLU A 12 -14.42 -3.87 -4.75
C GLU A 12 -15.80 -4.33 -5.24
N TRP A 13 -15.93 -5.63 -5.56
CA TRP A 13 -17.20 -6.23 -5.95
C TRP A 13 -18.23 -6.14 -4.81
N LEU A 14 -17.88 -6.54 -3.59
CA LEU A 14 -18.75 -6.42 -2.41
C LEU A 14 -19.18 -4.97 -2.17
N CYS A 15 -18.26 -4.01 -2.26
CA CYS A 15 -18.58 -2.59 -2.11
C CYS A 15 -19.54 -2.08 -3.20
N SER A 16 -19.49 -2.65 -4.41
CA SER A 16 -20.39 -2.29 -5.51
C SER A 16 -21.83 -2.81 -5.31
N ILE A 17 -22.00 -3.96 -4.66
CA ILE A 17 -23.31 -4.63 -4.52
C ILE A 17 -23.92 -4.52 -3.11
N ALA A 18 -23.11 -4.25 -2.09
CA ALA A 18 -23.59 -4.22 -0.72
C ALA A 18 -24.41 -2.93 -0.46
N PRO A 19 -25.68 -3.02 -0.04
CA PRO A 19 -26.45 -1.86 0.39
C PRO A 19 -26.06 -1.41 1.81
N ASN A 20 -25.41 -2.29 2.59
CA ASN A 20 -25.08 -2.07 3.99
C ASN A 20 -23.69 -1.43 4.16
N SER A 21 -23.66 -0.23 4.76
CA SER A 21 -22.44 0.56 5.01
C SER A 21 -21.44 -0.15 5.94
N LEU A 22 -21.90 -0.98 6.87
CA LEU A 22 -21.05 -1.71 7.81
C LEU A 22 -20.21 -2.78 7.09
N VAL A 23 -20.79 -3.48 6.12
CA VAL A 23 -20.07 -4.48 5.30
C VAL A 23 -18.98 -3.82 4.46
N LYS A 24 -19.27 -2.63 3.90
CA LYS A 24 -18.27 -1.84 3.16
C LYS A 24 -17.13 -1.41 4.08
N SER A 25 -17.44 -0.89 5.27
CA SER A 25 -16.44 -0.47 6.25
C SER A 25 -15.50 -1.60 6.63
N LEU A 26 -16.04 -2.76 7.04
CA LEU A 26 -15.24 -3.92 7.44
C LEU A 26 -14.31 -4.42 6.32
N THR A 27 -14.80 -4.38 5.08
CA THR A 27 -14.03 -4.76 3.89
C THR A 27 -12.87 -3.79 3.66
N HIS A 28 -13.14 -2.47 3.70
CA HIS A 28 -12.10 -1.45 3.60
C HIS A 28 -11.07 -1.56 4.73
N ASP A 29 -11.50 -1.80 5.98
CA ASP A 29 -10.61 -1.95 7.13
C ASP A 29 -9.70 -3.17 7.00
N SER A 30 -10.21 -4.30 6.49
CA SER A 30 -9.41 -5.50 6.27
C SER A 30 -8.32 -5.30 5.21
N ILE A 31 -8.65 -4.65 4.08
CA ILE A 31 -7.69 -4.32 3.02
C ILE A 31 -6.62 -3.37 3.55
N ARG A 32 -7.05 -2.32 4.27
CA ARG A 32 -6.15 -1.36 4.91
C ARG A 32 -5.18 -2.04 5.87
N TYR A 33 -5.65 -2.96 6.72
CA TYR A 33 -4.81 -3.68 7.67
C TYR A 33 -3.75 -4.55 6.96
N MET A 34 -4.09 -5.15 5.82
CA MET A 34 -3.12 -5.89 5.00
C MET A 34 -1.99 -4.99 4.49
N TYR A 35 -2.33 -3.83 3.91
CA TYR A 35 -1.33 -2.88 3.44
C TYR A 35 -0.51 -2.29 4.57
N GLU A 36 -1.11 -2.03 5.73
CA GLU A 36 -0.40 -1.56 6.93
C GLU A 36 0.62 -2.58 7.43
N ARG A 37 0.24 -3.85 7.51
CA ARG A 37 1.18 -4.94 7.84
C ARG A 37 2.34 -4.98 6.84
N ASP A 38 2.03 -4.94 5.55
CA ASP A 38 3.02 -5.01 4.48
C ASP A 38 4.01 -3.82 4.56
N TYR A 39 3.51 -2.62 4.86
CA TYR A 39 4.33 -1.42 5.09
C TYR A 39 5.26 -1.57 6.30
N VAL A 40 4.76 -2.09 7.43
CA VAL A 40 5.57 -2.34 8.63
C VAL A 40 6.68 -3.36 8.35
N ILE A 41 6.37 -4.43 7.60
CA ILE A 41 7.38 -5.44 7.21
C ILE A 41 8.49 -4.78 6.39
N VAL A 42 8.13 -4.08 5.31
CA VAL A 42 9.12 -3.47 4.39
C VAL A 42 9.99 -2.44 5.11
N THR A 43 9.38 -1.55 5.88
CA THR A 43 10.11 -0.51 6.61
C THR A 43 11.05 -1.09 7.67
N ASN A 44 10.63 -2.11 8.42
CA ASN A 44 11.50 -2.77 9.40
C ASN A 44 12.70 -3.48 8.75
N LEU A 45 12.52 -4.09 7.58
CA LEU A 45 13.62 -4.70 6.83
C LEU A 45 14.56 -3.64 6.25
N CYS A 46 14.03 -2.56 5.68
CA CYS A 46 14.84 -1.44 5.16
C CYS A 46 15.63 -0.74 6.26
N ASN A 47 15.06 -0.61 7.47
CA ASN A 47 15.74 -0.02 8.62
C ASN A 47 16.71 -1.01 9.30
N GLY A 48 16.68 -2.29 8.94
CA GLY A 48 17.54 -3.33 9.51
C GLY A 48 17.11 -3.82 10.89
N PHE A 49 15.89 -3.52 11.35
CA PHE A 49 15.33 -4.05 12.59
C PHE A 49 15.06 -5.55 12.47
N TRP A 50 14.62 -6.00 11.29
CA TRP A 50 14.40 -7.41 10.99
C TRP A 50 15.36 -7.89 9.92
N LYS A 51 15.67 -9.19 9.92
CA LYS A 51 16.54 -9.82 8.94
C LYS A 51 15.95 -11.16 8.51
N ILE A 52 15.10 -11.12 7.50
CA ILE A 52 14.58 -12.31 6.83
C ILE A 52 15.31 -12.48 5.49
N PRO A 53 15.54 -13.72 5.02
CA PRO A 53 16.30 -13.96 3.79
C PRO A 53 15.51 -13.64 2.52
N THR A 54 14.18 -13.69 2.58
CA THR A 54 13.31 -13.54 1.41
C THR A 54 12.09 -12.67 1.72
N ILE A 55 11.63 -11.92 0.72
CA ILE A 55 10.36 -11.18 0.75
C ILE A 55 9.69 -11.23 -0.63
N SER A 56 8.37 -11.35 -0.68
CA SER A 56 7.65 -11.28 -1.96
C SER A 56 7.49 -9.84 -2.44
N ILE A 57 7.64 -9.60 -3.73
CA ILE A 57 7.41 -8.32 -4.41
C ILE A 57 6.02 -7.77 -4.09
N LYS A 58 5.04 -8.66 -3.89
CA LYS A 58 3.67 -8.30 -3.54
C LYS A 58 3.54 -7.68 -2.15
N THR A 59 4.40 -8.05 -1.21
CA THR A 59 4.48 -7.38 0.09
C THR A 59 5.05 -5.97 -0.08
N ILE A 60 5.98 -5.79 -1.02
CA ILE A 60 6.49 -4.45 -1.37
C ILE A 60 5.39 -3.62 -2.07
N ASP A 61 4.60 -4.23 -2.95
CA ASP A 61 3.44 -3.57 -3.57
C ASP A 61 2.36 -3.22 -2.55
N GLY A 62 2.06 -4.09 -1.58
CA GLY A 62 1.15 -3.77 -0.48
C GLY A 62 1.63 -2.59 0.36
N ALA A 63 2.93 -2.52 0.67
CA ALA A 63 3.53 -1.38 1.34
C ALA A 63 3.40 -0.08 0.52
N LYS A 64 3.55 -0.17 -0.80
CA LYS A 64 3.36 0.96 -1.73
C LYS A 64 1.92 1.46 -1.70
N GLU A 65 0.93 0.57 -1.70
CA GLU A 65 -0.48 0.96 -1.57
C GLU A 65 -0.73 1.68 -0.24
N ARG A 66 -0.17 1.18 0.88
CA ARG A 66 -0.27 1.89 2.16
C ARG A 66 0.31 3.29 2.12
N TYR A 67 1.48 3.45 1.50
CA TYR A 67 2.11 4.75 1.32
C TYR A 67 1.18 5.72 0.58
N LYS A 68 0.53 5.27 -0.51
CA LYS A 68 -0.45 6.10 -1.24
C LYS A 68 -1.64 6.45 -0.37
N GLU A 69 -2.25 5.47 0.28
CA GLU A 69 -3.44 5.68 1.14
C GLU A 69 -3.18 6.75 2.21
N VAL A 70 -2.06 6.65 2.93
CA VAL A 70 -1.74 7.60 4.00
C VAL A 70 -1.52 9.00 3.43
N ASN A 71 -0.76 9.14 2.34
CA ASN A 71 -0.48 10.45 1.76
C ASN A 71 -1.74 11.08 1.13
N LYS A 72 -2.60 10.30 0.47
CA LYS A 72 -3.88 10.79 -0.08
C LYS A 72 -4.85 11.17 1.04
N ALA A 73 -4.93 10.40 2.13
CA ALA A 73 -5.74 10.78 3.29
C ALA A 73 -5.27 12.09 3.95
N LEU A 74 -3.95 12.32 4.01
CA LEU A 74 -3.39 13.60 4.48
C LEU A 74 -3.69 14.76 3.51
N LEU A 75 -3.69 14.48 2.20
CA LEU A 75 -4.04 15.47 1.18
C LEU A 75 -5.51 15.89 1.26
N GLU A 76 -6.41 14.94 1.50
CA GLU A 76 -7.85 15.20 1.65
C GLU A 76 -8.14 16.24 2.73
N ILE A 77 -7.47 16.14 3.88
CA ILE A 77 -7.62 17.07 5.02
C ILE A 77 -6.81 18.36 4.87
N SER A 78 -6.04 18.52 3.78
CA SER A 78 -5.24 19.72 3.54
C SER A 78 -6.12 20.91 3.11
N PRO A 79 -5.67 22.15 3.36
CA PRO A 79 -6.41 23.37 2.98
C PRO A 79 -6.24 23.74 1.49
N LEU A 80 -5.63 22.89 0.67
CA LEU A 80 -5.41 23.14 -0.75
C LEU A 80 -6.74 23.20 -1.53
N ALA A 81 -6.72 23.93 -2.65
CA ALA A 81 -7.84 23.91 -3.58
C ALA A 81 -7.95 22.55 -4.30
N GLU A 82 -9.14 22.21 -4.79
CA GLU A 82 -9.40 20.88 -5.37
C GLU A 82 -8.54 20.58 -6.60
N ASP A 83 -8.29 21.58 -7.45
CA ASP A 83 -7.43 21.47 -8.63
C ASP A 83 -5.94 21.29 -8.27
N GLU A 84 -5.52 21.82 -7.13
CA GLU A 84 -4.19 21.57 -6.57
C GLU A 84 -4.11 20.17 -5.94
N LYS A 85 -5.15 19.73 -5.23
CA LYS A 85 -5.24 18.37 -4.69
C LYS A 85 -5.17 17.33 -5.80
N GLU A 86 -5.81 17.55 -6.95
CA GLU A 86 -5.71 16.61 -8.08
C GLU A 86 -4.25 16.45 -8.56
N LYS A 87 -3.53 17.56 -8.73
CA LYS A 87 -2.11 17.53 -9.14
C LYS A 87 -1.23 16.82 -8.10
N VAL A 88 -1.44 17.11 -6.81
CA VAL A 88 -0.69 16.47 -5.72
C VAL A 88 -1.03 14.98 -5.61
N SER A 89 -2.28 14.59 -5.85
CA SER A 89 -2.71 13.19 -5.87
C SER A 89 -1.99 12.38 -6.94
N VAL A 90 -1.84 12.93 -8.15
CA VAL A 90 -1.04 12.32 -9.23
C VAL A 90 0.43 12.23 -8.83
N GLN A 91 0.99 13.27 -8.21
CA GLN A 91 2.37 13.25 -7.74
C GLN A 91 2.61 12.21 -6.65
N ILE A 92 1.64 11.97 -5.76
CA ILE A 92 1.70 10.89 -4.75
C ILE A 92 1.82 9.52 -5.42
N ASP A 93 1.11 9.28 -6.52
CA ASP A 93 1.19 8.01 -7.24
C ASP A 93 2.59 7.79 -7.85
N LEU A 94 3.18 8.85 -8.42
CA LEU A 94 4.57 8.82 -8.93
C LEU A 94 5.58 8.58 -7.80
N ASN A 95 5.41 9.27 -6.68
CA ASN A 95 6.28 9.14 -5.50
C ASN A 95 6.20 7.73 -4.91
N ALA A 96 5.04 7.07 -4.97
CA ALA A 96 4.89 5.70 -4.50
C ALA A 96 5.69 4.70 -5.33
N GLU A 97 5.73 4.87 -6.66
CA GLU A 97 6.59 4.03 -7.52
C GLU A 97 8.08 4.27 -7.27
N GLU A 98 8.48 5.52 -7.03
CA GLU A 98 9.86 5.83 -6.63
C GLU A 98 10.20 5.21 -5.27
N GLN A 99 9.30 5.33 -4.29
CA GLN A 99 9.48 4.75 -2.97
C GLN A 99 9.62 3.22 -3.04
N LYS A 100 8.85 2.56 -3.91
CA LYS A 100 9.00 1.12 -4.19
C LYS A 100 10.41 0.80 -4.71
N ARG A 101 10.92 1.56 -5.68
CA ARG A 101 12.30 1.38 -6.19
C ARG A 101 13.35 1.56 -5.10
N ILE A 102 13.19 2.58 -4.24
CA ILE A 102 14.08 2.82 -3.09
C ILE A 102 14.08 1.62 -2.15
N TRP A 103 12.91 1.09 -1.77
CA TRP A 103 12.83 -0.08 -0.90
C TRP A 103 13.49 -1.31 -1.52
N ILE A 104 13.23 -1.59 -2.80
CA ILE A 104 13.83 -2.72 -3.53
C ILE A 104 15.36 -2.62 -3.47
N ASN A 105 15.93 -1.46 -3.79
CA ASN A 105 17.37 -1.24 -3.75
C ASN A 105 17.95 -1.48 -2.35
N ILE A 106 17.33 -0.94 -1.31
CA ILE A 106 17.78 -1.14 0.08
C ILE A 106 17.75 -2.62 0.46
N LEU A 107 16.67 -3.34 0.13
CA LEU A 107 16.50 -4.75 0.44
C LEU A 107 17.55 -5.61 -0.26
N GLN A 108 17.83 -5.34 -1.54
CA GLN A 108 18.86 -6.02 -2.31
C GLN A 108 20.27 -5.77 -1.76
N VAL A 109 20.60 -4.53 -1.39
CA VAL A 109 21.88 -4.18 -0.72
C VAL A 109 22.04 -4.93 0.60
N LYS A 110 20.94 -5.22 1.29
CA LYS A 110 20.93 -6.02 2.53
C LYS A 110 20.92 -7.54 2.29
N CYS A 111 21.11 -7.99 1.05
CA CYS A 111 21.08 -9.39 0.65
C CYS A 111 19.75 -10.11 0.94
N ILE A 112 18.63 -9.39 0.89
CA ILE A 112 17.29 -9.97 0.98
C ILE A 112 16.82 -10.29 -0.44
N THR A 113 16.50 -11.55 -0.71
CA THR A 113 16.00 -11.99 -2.01
C THR A 113 14.54 -11.59 -2.19
N ILE A 114 14.23 -10.94 -3.30
CA ILE A 114 12.86 -10.58 -3.67
C ILE A 114 12.30 -11.66 -4.57
N THR A 115 11.21 -12.28 -4.15
CA THR A 115 10.49 -13.32 -4.92
C THR A 115 9.24 -12.73 -5.56
N GLU A 116 8.65 -13.45 -6.51
CA GLU A 116 7.33 -13.11 -7.07
C GLU A 116 6.17 -13.27 -6.06
#